data_AF-A0A1H4GY82-F1
#
_entry.id   AF-A0A1H4GY82-F1
#
_cell.length_a   1.000
_cell.length_b   1.000
_cell.length_c   1.000
_cell.angle_alpha   90.00
_cell.angle_beta   90.00
_cell.angle_gamma   90.00
#
_symmetry.space_group_name_H-M   'P 1'
#
loop_
_entity.id
_entity.type
_entity.pdbx_description
1 polymer ?
#
loop_
_entity_poly.entity_id
_entity_poly.type
_entity_poly.pdbx_seq_one_letter_code
_entity_poly.pdbx_strand_id
1 'polypeptide(L)'
;MAFGVNRNELRQWKEQVSRGEIAFLTHFWLDDRFPGCDTVTKVGCRDLEKLERWGDQYGLKPQWIHQDERFPHYDLFGDVQARILKSEGIRAQIERFNID
;
A
#
# COMPACT_ATOMS: atom_id res chain seq x y z
N MET A 1 10.53 -10.15 4.03
CA MET A 1 11.60 -9.14 4.31
C MET A 1 11.30 -7.91 3.45
N ALA A 2 11.38 -6.68 3.97
CA ALA A 2 11.10 -5.46 3.20
C ALA A 2 12.43 -4.81 2.75
N PHE A 3 12.62 -4.64 1.44
CA PHE A 3 13.77 -3.93 0.87
C PHE A 3 13.32 -3.04 -0.29
N GLY A 4 14.14 -2.07 -0.71
CA GLY A 4 13.77 -1.12 -1.77
C GLY A 4 12.98 0.12 -1.29
N VAL A 5 12.71 0.24 0.01
CA VAL A 5 12.17 1.46 0.65
C VAL A 5 13.24 2.09 1.54
N ASN A 6 13.43 3.41 1.44
CA ASN A 6 14.37 4.13 2.28
C ASN A 6 13.71 4.66 3.59
N ARG A 7 14.54 5.04 4.56
CA ARG A 7 14.06 5.50 5.88
C ARG A 7 13.18 6.76 5.80
N ASN A 8 13.48 7.67 4.87
CA ASN A 8 12.73 8.91 4.70
C ASN A 8 11.34 8.63 4.09
N GLU A 9 11.25 7.73 3.11
CA GLU A 9 9.98 7.28 2.52
C GLU A 9 9.09 6.63 3.59
N LEU A 10 9.65 5.72 4.39
CA LEU A 10 8.91 5.09 5.48
C LEU A 10 8.44 6.12 6.52
N ARG A 11 9.29 7.08 6.87
CA ARG A 11 8.94 8.15 7.81
C ARG A 11 7.81 9.03 7.27
N GLN A 12 7.93 9.49 6.02
CA GLN A 12 6.91 10.30 5.36
C GLN A 12 5.58 9.56 5.26
N TRP A 13 5.62 8.27 4.93
CA TRP A 13 4.41 7.44 4.92
C TRP A 13 3.77 7.40 6.31
N LYS A 14 4.53 7.07 7.36
CA LYS A 14 4.02 7.06 8.75
C LYS A 14 3.43 8.40 9.18
N GLU A 15 4.06 9.51 8.81
CA GLU A 15 3.57 10.86 9.11
C GLU A 15 2.24 11.14 8.40
N GLN A 16 2.13 10.82 7.10
CA GLN A 16 0.89 10.98 6.33
C GLN A 16 -0.25 10.11 6.90
N VAL A 17 0.02 8.82 7.17
CA VAL A 17 -0.93 7.91 7.81
C VAL A 17 -1.43 8.48 9.14
N SER A 18 -0.51 8.97 9.99
CA SER A 18 -0.85 9.52 11.30
C SER A 18 -1.72 10.79 11.21
N ARG A 19 -1.63 11.54 10.11
CA ARG A 19 -2.48 12.71 9.83
C ARG A 19 -3.86 12.34 9.27
N GLY A 20 -4.14 11.06 9.05
CA GLY A 20 -5.39 10.61 8.43
C GLY A 20 -5.42 10.84 6.92
N GLU A 21 -4.26 10.93 6.28
CA GLU A 21 -4.13 10.95 4.81
C GLU A 21 -4.09 9.50 4.29
N ILE A 22 -4.59 9.28 3.06
CA ILE A 22 -4.37 8.01 2.35
C ILE A 22 -2.94 8.05 1.81
N ALA A 23 -2.08 7.16 2.31
CA ALA A 23 -0.66 7.17 1.99
C ALA A 23 -0.19 5.84 1.41
N PHE A 24 0.61 5.90 0.34
CA PHE A 24 1.09 4.73 -0.41
C PHE A 24 2.58 4.49 -0.17
N LEU A 25 2.97 3.25 0.12
CA LEU A 25 4.35 2.84 0.28
C LEU A 25 4.60 1.48 -0.37
N THR A 26 5.31 1.47 -1.50
CA THR A 26 5.75 0.23 -2.13
C THR A 26 7.13 -0.17 -1.66
N HIS A 27 7.31 -1.46 -1.42
CA HIS A 27 8.62 -2.09 -1.23
C HIS A 27 8.63 -3.49 -1.84
N PHE A 28 9.81 -4.04 -2.07
CA PHE A 28 9.94 -5.43 -2.50
C PHE A 28 9.53 -6.38 -1.37
N TRP A 29 8.79 -7.41 -1.73
CA TRP A 29 8.31 -8.46 -0.85
C TRP A 29 8.35 -9.78 -1.61
N LEU A 30 9.13 -10.73 -1.09
CA LEU A 30 9.25 -12.08 -1.65
C LEU A 30 8.58 -13.05 -0.67
N ASP A 31 7.59 -13.79 -1.18
CA ASP A 31 6.88 -14.84 -0.46
C ASP A 31 6.55 -15.97 -1.43
N ASP A 32 7.04 -17.17 -1.13
CA ASP A 32 6.92 -18.34 -2.02
C ASP A 32 5.46 -18.76 -2.29
N ARG A 33 4.51 -18.28 -1.47
CA ARG A 33 3.07 -18.53 -1.67
C ARG A 33 2.48 -17.69 -2.81
N PHE A 34 3.17 -16.64 -3.25
CA PHE A 34 2.72 -15.70 -4.28
C PHE A 34 3.77 -15.57 -5.40
N PRO A 35 3.95 -16.62 -6.23
CA PRO A 35 4.92 -16.59 -7.31
C PRO A 35 4.59 -15.47 -8.31
N GLY A 36 5.61 -14.67 -8.64
CA GLY A 36 5.49 -13.53 -9.55
C GLY A 36 5.07 -12.21 -8.89
N CYS A 37 4.74 -12.21 -7.59
CA CYS A 37 4.56 -10.98 -6.81
C CYS A 37 5.86 -10.67 -6.08
N ASP A 38 6.65 -9.73 -6.60
CA ASP A 38 7.93 -9.32 -6.02
C ASP A 38 7.81 -8.03 -5.18
N THR A 39 6.65 -7.39 -5.19
CA THR A 39 6.40 -6.12 -4.50
C THR A 39 5.07 -6.14 -3.75
N VAL A 40 4.97 -5.25 -2.77
CA VAL A 40 3.74 -4.96 -2.05
C VAL A 40 3.61 -3.46 -1.86
N THR A 41 2.42 -2.93 -2.08
CA THR A 41 2.06 -1.54 -1.77
C THR A 41 1.22 -1.51 -0.51
N LYS A 42 1.72 -0.81 0.51
CA LYS A 42 0.97 -0.49 1.72
C LYS A 42 0.16 0.79 1.52
N VAL A 43 -1.15 0.70 1.69
CA VAL A 43 -2.03 1.87 1.68
C VAL A 43 -2.57 2.10 3.07
N GLY A 44 -2.02 3.09 3.76
CA GLY A 44 -2.33 3.35 5.17
C GLY A 44 -3.12 4.62 5.39
N CYS A 45 -3.93 4.64 6.45
CA CYS A 45 -4.60 5.83 6.95
C CYS A 45 -5.09 5.58 8.38
N ARG A 46 -4.79 6.48 9.32
CA ARG A 46 -5.23 6.34 10.73
C ARG A 46 -6.75 6.46 10.91
N ASP A 47 -7.41 7.15 10.00
CA ASP A 47 -8.87 7.21 9.94
C ASP A 47 -9.38 5.95 9.23
N LEU A 48 -9.82 4.98 10.02
CA LEU A 48 -10.30 3.68 9.52
C LEU A 48 -11.52 3.82 8.62
N GLU A 49 -12.47 4.68 8.96
CA GLU A 49 -13.66 4.89 8.16
C GLU A 49 -13.29 5.46 6.78
N LYS A 50 -12.34 6.39 6.75
CA LYS A 50 -11.78 6.93 5.51
C LYS A 50 -11.03 5.86 4.71
N LEU A 51 -10.24 5.01 5.37
CA LEU A 51 -9.52 3.91 4.74
C LEU A 51 -10.47 2.88 4.11
N GLU A 52 -11.54 2.54 4.83
CA GLU A 52 -12.59 1.63 4.37
C GLU A 52 -13.32 2.19 3.15
N ARG A 53 -13.76 3.45 3.21
CA ARG A 53 -14.42 4.13 2.10
C ARG A 53 -13.51 4.24 0.87
N TRP A 54 -12.23 4.50 1.08
CA TRP A 54 -11.24 4.49 -0.02
C TRP A 54 -11.10 3.08 -0.62
N GLY A 55 -10.99 2.05 0.22
CA GLY A 55 -10.85 0.66 -0.22
C GLY A 55 -12.08 0.14 -0.98
N ASP A 56 -13.29 0.55 -0.56
CA ASP A 56 -14.56 0.14 -1.18
C ASP A 56 -14.65 0.56 -2.65
N GLN A 57 -14.07 1.72 -3.02
CA GLN A 57 -14.00 2.20 -4.41
C GLN A 57 -13.27 1.20 -5.33
N TYR A 58 -12.40 0.37 -4.76
CA TYR A 58 -11.61 -0.65 -5.47
C TYR A 58 -12.09 -2.08 -5.19
N GLY A 59 -13.19 -2.24 -4.44
CA GLY A 59 -13.71 -3.53 -4.01
C GLY A 59 -12.86 -4.22 -2.92
N LEU A 60 -12.02 -3.47 -2.20
CA LEU A 60 -11.28 -4.00 -1.06
C LEU A 60 -12.23 -4.14 0.13
N LYS A 61 -12.16 -5.28 0.81
CA LYS A 61 -13.01 -5.55 1.97
C LYS A 61 -12.36 -4.95 3.24
N PRO A 62 -13.11 -4.28 4.13
CA PRO A 62 -12.59 -3.76 5.40
C PRO A 62 -11.81 -4.79 6.24
N GLN A 63 -12.22 -6.05 6.19
CA GLN A 63 -11.53 -7.17 6.87
C GLN A 63 -10.11 -7.46 6.35
N TRP A 64 -9.71 -6.88 5.22
CA TRP A 64 -8.35 -6.96 4.69
C TRP A 64 -7.44 -5.86 5.22
N ILE A 65 -7.96 -4.91 5.99
CA ILE A 65 -7.14 -3.92 6.70
C ILE A 65 -6.30 -4.65 7.73
N HIS A 66 -4.99 -4.52 7.62
CA HIS A 66 -4.07 -4.89 8.69
C HIS A 66 -4.24 -3.91 9.86
N GLN A 67 -4.76 -4.42 10.98
CA GLN A 67 -5.13 -3.66 12.17
C GLN A 67 -3.90 -3.31 13.04
N ASP A 68 -2.91 -2.63 12.47
CA ASP A 68 -1.82 -2.04 13.27
C ASP A 68 -2.36 -0.85 14.07
N GLU A 69 -2.02 -0.78 15.36
CA GLU A 69 -2.54 0.26 16.27
C GLU A 69 -2.23 1.69 15.83
N ARG A 70 -1.14 1.89 15.09
CA ARG A 70 -0.63 3.21 14.70
C ARG A 70 -0.76 3.46 13.21
N PHE A 71 -0.62 2.41 12.41
CA PHE A 71 -0.54 2.49 10.96
C PHE A 71 -1.43 1.45 10.30
N PRO A 72 -2.76 1.48 10.52
CA PRO A 72 -3.64 0.55 9.84
C PRO A 72 -3.56 0.75 8.33
N HIS A 73 -3.49 -0.35 7.58
CA HIS A 73 -3.22 -0.31 6.14
C HIS A 73 -3.73 -1.54 5.39
N TYR A 74 -3.97 -1.38 4.10
CA TYR A 74 -4.08 -2.50 3.16
C TYR A 74 -2.72 -2.90 2.62
N ASP A 75 -2.56 -4.19 2.35
CA ASP A 75 -1.46 -4.73 1.55
C ASP A 75 -1.97 -5.09 0.16
N LEU A 76 -1.45 -4.43 -0.87
CA LEU A 76 -1.79 -4.66 -2.27
C LEU A 76 -0.61 -5.33 -2.98
N PHE A 77 -0.90 -6.39 -3.73
CA PHE A 77 0.09 -7.12 -4.53
C PHE A 77 -0.55 -7.62 -5.83
N GLY A 78 0.27 -7.93 -6.83
CA GLY A 78 -0.16 -8.44 -8.15
C GLY A 78 -1.10 -7.49 -8.88
N ASP A 79 -2.08 -8.04 -9.62
CA ASP A 79 -3.00 -7.25 -10.47
C ASP A 79 -3.75 -6.15 -9.70
N VAL A 80 -4.09 -6.39 -8.42
CA VAL A 80 -4.80 -5.42 -7.59
C VAL A 80 -3.90 -4.21 -7.31
N GLN A 81 -2.62 -4.44 -7.02
CA GLN A 81 -1.63 -3.40 -6.82
C GLN A 81 -1.47 -2.53 -8.07
N ALA A 82 -1.24 -3.17 -9.22
CA ALA A 82 -1.03 -2.48 -10.49
C ALA A 82 -2.25 -1.61 -10.87
N ARG A 83 -3.45 -2.19 -10.78
CA ARG A 83 -4.71 -1.50 -11.10
C ARG A 83 -4.92 -0.27 -10.21
N ILE A 84 -4.73 -0.40 -8.90
CA ILE A 84 -4.99 0.69 -7.96
C ILE A 84 -3.94 1.80 -8.10
N LEU A 85 -2.65 1.45 -8.20
CA LEU A 85 -1.61 2.47 -8.41
C LEU A 85 -1.83 3.27 -9.71
N LYS A 86 -2.29 2.60 -10.77
CA LYS A 86 -2.64 3.26 -12.05
C LYS A 86 -3.82 4.21 -11.90
N SER A 87 -4.87 3.78 -11.18
CA SER A 87 -6.05 4.60 -10.89
C SER A 87 -5.73 5.84 -10.05
N GLU A 88 -4.88 5.67 -9.03
CA GLU A 88 -4.43 6.74 -8.12
C GLU A 88 -3.33 7.64 -8.73
N GLY A 89 -2.85 7.31 -9.94
CA GLY A 89 -1.82 8.10 -10.63
C GLY A 89 -0.43 8.03 -9.99
N ILE A 90 -0.12 6.99 -9.20
CA ILE A 90 1.15 6.82 -8.47
C ILE A 90 2.25 6.28 -9.40
N ARG A 91 2.56 7.04 -10.46
CA ARG A 91 3.50 6.65 -11.52
C ARG A 91 4.91 6.37 -11.00
N ALA A 92 5.39 7.16 -10.04
CA ALA A 92 6.74 7.02 -9.52
C ALA A 92 7.00 5.63 -8.88
N GLN A 93 6.00 5.02 -8.24
CA GLN A 93 6.16 3.67 -7.70
C GLN A 93 6.01 2.61 -8.80
N ILE A 94 5.07 2.79 -9.73
CA ILE A 94 4.90 1.91 -10.90
C ILE A 94 6.22 1.78 -11.68
N GLU A 95 6.84 2.90 -12.03
CA GLU A 95 8.07 2.94 -12.82
C GLU A 95 9.28 2.39 -12.05
N ARG A 96 9.42 2.75 -10.77
CA ARG A 96 10.57 2.33 -9.95
C ARG A 96 10.56 0.82 -9.67
N PHE A 97 9.38 0.25 -9.48
CA PHE A 97 9.21 -1.15 -9.09
C PHE A 97 8.77 -2.05 -10.25
N ASN A 98 8.65 -1.51 -11.47
CA ASN A 98 8.25 -2.25 -12.67
C ASN A 98 6.93 -3.01 -12.49
N ILE A 99 5.89 -2.30 -12.03
CA ILE A 99 4.57 -2.87 -11.74
C ILE A 99 3.67 -2.74 -12.98
N ASP A 100 3.28 -3.87 -13.58
CA ASP A 100 2.41 -3.92 -14.76
C ASP A 100 1.00 -4.48 -14.48
#